data_AF-B9HZQ8-F1
#
_entry.id   AF-B9HZQ8-F1
#
_cell.length_a   1.000
_cell.length_b   1.000
_cell.length_c   1.000
_cell.angle_alpha   90.00
_cell.angle_beta   90.00
_cell.angle_gamma   90.00
#
_symmetry.space_group_name_H-M   'P 1'
#
loop_
_entity.id
_entity.type
_entity.pdbx_description
1 polymer ?
#
loop_
_entity_poly.entity_id
_entity_poly.type
_entity_poly.pdbx_seq_one_letter_code
_entity_poly.pdbx_strand_id
1 'polypeptide(L)'
;MASLEVESGSGTKVHVFSSSSELLESLHEKWGSVKKQPYPAMYSSVYGGIILDPAMMVIPIDDHMVHRGHGVFDTAIILDGHLYELDVHLDRFLRSASKARIASPFPCSTLRSILIQLAAASKCKKGTLRYWLSAGPGNFLLSPAGCPTSAFYAVVIDEDFSQRKEGVKVITSTIPMKSPMFATMKNVNYLPNVLSVMEAEDQGAFASIWIDEEGYIAEGPNVNVAFISQDKELILPIFDKILSGRTALRLLQLAPKLIEQGRLKSVKTGNLTVEEAKGAAEMMYVGSTLPILPIVMWDEQPIGDGKVGELTMALSDLLWDDMVAGPATLRIPVPYEE
;
A
#
# COMPACT_ATOMS: atom_id res chain seq x y z
N MET A 1 33.94 3.63 32.49
CA MET A 1 32.90 4.56 33.00
C MET A 1 31.81 3.72 33.61
N ALA A 2 31.31 4.08 34.79
CA ALA A 2 30.33 3.29 35.53
C ALA A 2 28.96 3.30 34.81
N SER A 3 28.40 2.12 34.57
CA SER A 3 27.01 1.93 34.16
C SER A 3 26.09 2.55 35.22
N LEU A 4 25.20 3.45 34.80
CA LEU A 4 24.16 4.00 35.68
C LEU A 4 23.08 2.92 35.84
N GLU A 5 23.14 2.16 36.94
CA GLU A 5 22.18 1.11 37.26
C GLU A 5 21.01 1.67 38.08
N VAL A 6 19.77 1.36 37.67
CA VAL A 6 18.55 1.63 38.46
C VAL A 6 17.88 0.29 38.76
N GLU A 7 17.95 -0.16 40.01
CA GLU A 7 17.33 -1.43 40.42
C GLU A 7 15.84 -1.26 40.70
N SER A 8 14.99 -1.84 39.84
CA SER A 8 13.61 -2.18 40.20
C SER A 8 13.63 -3.56 40.87
N GLY A 9 13.07 -3.73 42.06
CA GLY A 9 13.17 -4.93 42.90
C GLY A 9 12.67 -6.28 42.34
N SER A 10 12.52 -6.43 41.03
CA SER A 10 12.16 -7.66 40.31
C SER A 10 13.37 -8.53 39.89
N GLY A 11 14.61 -8.10 40.18
CA GLY A 11 15.83 -8.82 39.77
C GLY A 11 16.16 -8.73 38.27
N THR A 12 15.24 -8.23 37.45
CA THR A 12 15.46 -7.94 36.04
C THR A 12 16.17 -6.60 35.91
N LYS A 13 17.42 -6.61 35.43
CA LYS A 13 18.19 -5.40 35.13
C LYS A 13 17.98 -5.01 33.65
N VAL A 14 17.71 -3.73 33.39
CA VAL A 14 17.63 -3.17 32.04
C VAL A 14 18.97 -2.55 31.70
N HIS A 15 19.54 -2.94 30.55
CA HIS A 15 20.82 -2.42 30.09
C HIS A 15 20.72 -0.93 29.72
N VAL A 16 21.69 -0.13 30.15
CA VAL A 16 21.81 1.29 29.80
C VAL A 16 23.01 1.45 28.87
N PHE A 17 22.74 1.74 27.61
CA PHE A 17 23.79 2.02 26.62
C PHE A 17 24.54 3.29 26.99
N SER A 18 25.87 3.18 27.08
CA SER A 18 26.77 4.26 27.49
C SER A 18 27.30 5.08 26.31
N SER A 19 27.16 4.58 25.08
CA SER A 19 27.61 5.25 23.86
C SER A 19 26.76 4.85 22.63
N SER A 20 26.85 5.66 21.57
CA SER A 20 26.25 5.33 20.27
C SER A 20 26.88 4.10 19.63
N SER A 21 28.19 3.90 19.77
CA SER A 21 28.90 2.73 19.24
C SER A 21 28.40 1.43 19.87
N GLU A 22 28.23 1.41 21.19
CA GLU A 22 27.70 0.24 21.92
C GLU A 22 26.27 -0.11 21.48
N LEU A 23 25.43 0.91 21.26
CA LEU A 23 24.07 0.72 20.73
C LEU A 23 24.09 0.15 19.30
N LEU A 24 24.98 0.66 18.44
CA LEU A 24 25.13 0.19 17.06
C LEU A 24 25.59 -1.27 17.00
N GLU A 25 26.58 -1.64 17.81
CA GLU A 25 27.05 -3.03 17.91
C GLU A 25 25.92 -3.95 18.34
N SER A 26 25.14 -3.56 19.36
CA SER A 26 23.98 -4.34 19.81
C SER A 26 22.88 -4.46 18.74
N LEU A 27 22.63 -3.40 17.96
CA LEU A 27 21.72 -3.46 16.83
C LEU A 27 22.23 -4.42 15.76
N HIS A 28 23.51 -4.34 15.38
CA HIS A 28 24.11 -5.23 14.39
C HIS A 28 24.09 -6.70 14.81
N GLU A 29 24.36 -7.01 16.07
CA GLU A 29 24.24 -8.38 16.59
C GLU A 29 22.81 -8.92 16.45
N LYS A 30 21.82 -8.10 16.83
CA LYS A 30 20.40 -8.46 16.73
C LYS A 30 20.01 -8.75 15.28
N TRP A 31 20.40 -7.88 14.35
CA TRP A 31 20.05 -8.01 12.93
C TRP A 31 20.92 -9.01 12.16
N GLY A 32 22.14 -9.28 12.62
CA GLY A 32 23.09 -10.20 11.98
C GLY A 32 22.64 -11.67 11.99
N SER A 33 21.79 -12.05 12.95
CA SER A 33 21.15 -13.37 13.03
C SER A 33 19.93 -13.55 12.11
N VAL A 34 19.40 -12.46 11.55
CA VAL A 34 18.16 -12.47 10.77
C VAL A 34 18.47 -12.70 9.30
N LYS A 35 17.68 -13.55 8.62
CA LYS A 35 17.79 -13.76 7.16
C LYS A 35 17.77 -12.41 6.43
N LYS A 36 18.48 -12.35 5.29
CA LYS A 36 18.62 -11.17 4.44
C LYS A 36 17.25 -10.49 4.25
N GLN A 37 17.13 -9.27 4.77
CA GLN A 37 15.89 -8.50 4.74
C GLN A 37 15.59 -8.06 3.29
N PRO A 38 14.31 -8.06 2.87
CA PRO A 38 13.92 -7.59 1.54
C PRO A 38 13.92 -6.06 1.43
N TYR A 39 14.67 -5.34 2.27
CA TYR A 39 14.66 -3.88 2.33
C TYR A 39 16.05 -3.34 1.95
N PRO A 40 16.38 -3.26 0.65
CA PRO A 40 17.72 -2.87 0.20
C PRO A 40 18.09 -1.41 0.48
N ALA A 41 17.11 -0.52 0.65
CA ALA A 41 17.39 0.89 0.93
C ALA A 41 16.20 1.60 1.60
N MET A 42 16.51 2.55 2.49
CA MET A 42 15.56 3.50 3.08
C MET A 42 16.08 4.93 2.92
N TYR A 43 15.22 5.89 2.59
CA TYR A 43 15.49 7.32 2.75
C TYR A 43 14.81 7.85 4.01
N SER A 44 15.50 8.77 4.71
CA SER A 44 14.93 9.51 5.83
C SER A 44 15.30 10.99 5.72
N SER A 45 14.32 11.87 5.73
CA SER A 45 14.56 13.32 5.78
C SER A 45 15.07 13.78 7.14
N VAL A 46 14.85 12.99 8.21
CA VAL A 46 15.39 13.27 9.56
C VAL A 46 16.90 13.09 9.58
N TYR A 47 17.40 12.04 8.92
CA TYR A 47 18.84 11.81 8.75
C TYR A 47 19.43 12.56 7.54
N GLY A 48 18.58 12.97 6.59
CA GLY A 48 18.97 13.69 5.38
C GLY A 48 19.59 12.82 4.28
N GLY A 49 19.36 11.50 4.28
CA GLY A 49 20.08 10.60 3.36
C GLY A 49 19.45 9.23 3.14
N ILE A 50 20.07 8.47 2.23
CA ILE A 50 19.77 7.07 1.94
C ILE A 50 20.60 6.17 2.86
N ILE A 51 19.94 5.20 3.46
CA ILE A 51 20.45 4.24 4.42
C ILE A 51 20.36 2.86 3.76
N LEU A 52 21.50 2.17 3.66
CA LEU A 52 21.59 0.83 3.09
C LEU A 52 21.72 -0.26 4.17
N ASP A 53 22.10 0.12 5.38
CA ASP A 53 22.18 -0.78 6.52
C ASP A 53 20.79 -0.98 7.14
N PRO A 54 20.20 -2.19 7.08
CA PRO A 54 18.88 -2.47 7.64
C PRO A 54 18.78 -2.17 9.15
N ALA A 55 19.87 -2.31 9.90
CA ALA A 55 19.88 -2.01 11.33
C ALA A 55 19.65 -0.53 11.63
N MET A 56 19.93 0.34 10.64
CA MET A 56 19.79 1.79 10.71
C MET A 56 18.50 2.30 10.07
N MET A 57 17.65 1.42 9.55
CA MET A 57 16.34 1.77 9.00
C MET A 57 15.32 1.98 10.12
N VAL A 58 15.53 3.04 10.91
CA VAL A 58 14.74 3.36 12.11
C VAL A 58 13.98 4.67 11.96
N ILE A 59 12.85 4.77 12.67
CA ILE A 59 12.03 5.97 12.78
C ILE A 59 12.05 6.44 14.23
N PRO A 60 12.17 7.76 14.51
CA PRO A 60 12.10 8.28 15.87
C PRO A 60 10.78 7.91 16.57
N ILE A 61 10.85 7.50 17.84
CA ILE A 61 9.66 7.10 18.61
C ILE A 61 8.70 8.28 18.89
N ASP A 62 9.23 9.50 18.92
CA ASP A 62 8.52 10.77 19.08
C ASP A 62 7.98 11.32 17.74
N ASP A 63 8.15 10.59 16.64
CA ASP A 63 7.49 10.89 15.39
C ASP A 63 5.98 10.63 15.51
N HIS A 64 5.17 11.67 15.26
CA HIS A 64 3.72 11.64 15.42
C HIS A 64 3.02 10.54 14.58
N MET A 65 3.62 10.07 13.48
CA MET A 65 3.11 8.93 12.73
C MET A 65 3.12 7.65 13.58
N VAL A 66 4.15 7.46 14.42
CA VAL A 66 4.36 6.26 15.23
C VAL A 66 3.38 6.18 16.40
N HIS A 67 3.23 7.27 17.17
CA HIS A 67 2.46 7.26 18.41
C HIS A 67 1.08 7.94 18.32
N ARG A 68 0.73 8.56 17.18
CA ARG A 68 -0.60 9.16 16.93
C ARG A 68 -1.26 8.73 15.62
N GLY A 69 -0.53 8.07 14.72
CA GLY A 69 -1.05 7.77 13.38
C GLY A 69 -1.20 9.01 12.49
N HIS A 70 -0.54 10.13 12.82
CA HIS A 70 -0.60 11.38 12.03
C HIS A 70 0.40 11.33 10.86
N GLY A 71 0.10 10.45 9.91
CA GLY A 71 0.90 10.25 8.71
C GLY A 71 0.09 9.73 7.53
N VAL A 72 0.64 9.93 6.33
CA VAL A 72 0.13 9.42 5.06
C VAL A 72 1.19 8.63 4.32
N PHE A 73 0.77 7.77 3.41
CA PHE A 73 1.71 6.96 2.62
C PHE A 73 1.20 6.69 1.21
N ASP A 74 2.11 6.35 0.31
CA ASP A 74 1.77 5.80 -1.00
C ASP A 74 2.81 4.75 -1.41
N THR A 75 2.57 4.08 -2.53
CA THR A 75 3.41 2.99 -3.02
C THR A 75 3.41 3.00 -4.54
N ALA A 76 4.59 3.08 -5.13
CA ALA A 76 4.81 2.89 -6.56
C ALA A 76 5.45 1.52 -6.81
N ILE A 77 5.23 0.96 -8.00
CA ILE A 77 5.81 -0.31 -8.41
C ILE A 77 7.15 -0.07 -9.09
N ILE A 78 8.14 -0.89 -8.77
CA ILE A 78 9.37 -1.05 -9.54
C ILE A 78 9.22 -2.32 -10.38
N LEU A 79 9.28 -2.20 -11.70
CA LEU A 79 9.22 -3.34 -12.61
C LEU A 79 10.13 -3.11 -13.81
N ASP A 80 10.96 -4.11 -14.13
CA ASP A 80 11.97 -4.06 -15.19
C ASP A 80 12.81 -2.77 -15.16
N GLY A 81 13.18 -2.36 -13.94
CA GLY A 81 13.96 -1.14 -13.72
C GLY A 81 13.23 0.18 -13.96
N HIS A 82 11.90 0.18 -14.02
CA HIS A 82 11.08 1.38 -14.16
C HIS A 82 10.19 1.58 -12.94
N LEU A 83 9.96 2.83 -12.56
CA LEU A 83 8.91 3.22 -11.62
C LEU A 83 7.61 3.46 -12.39
N TYR A 84 6.59 2.65 -12.12
CA TYR A 84 5.29 2.72 -12.78
C TYR A 84 4.35 3.71 -12.05
N GLU A 85 3.74 4.62 -12.81
CA GLU A 85 2.78 5.65 -12.39
C GLU A 85 3.24 6.56 -11.23
N LEU A 86 4.56 6.70 -11.01
CA LEU A 86 5.12 7.45 -9.87
C LEU A 86 4.52 8.86 -9.71
N ASP A 87 4.44 9.63 -10.80
CA ASP A 87 3.94 11.00 -10.76
C ASP A 87 2.45 11.04 -10.34
N VAL A 88 1.65 10.09 -10.84
CA VAL A 88 0.24 9.91 -10.48
C VAL A 88 0.10 9.50 -9.01
N HIS A 89 0.98 8.66 -8.50
CA HIS A 89 1.01 8.29 -7.08
C HIS A 89 1.45 9.47 -6.19
N LEU A 90 2.47 10.24 -6.58
CA LEU A 90 2.89 11.46 -5.87
C LEU A 90 1.79 12.50 -5.77
N ASP A 91 1.00 12.69 -6.82
CA ASP A 91 -0.15 13.59 -6.77
C ASP A 91 -1.20 13.15 -5.73
N ARG A 92 -1.48 11.84 -5.63
CA ARG A 92 -2.41 11.32 -4.62
C ARG A 92 -1.83 11.44 -3.21
N PHE A 93 -0.53 11.18 -3.08
CA PHE A 93 0.21 11.28 -1.84
C PHE A 93 0.13 12.70 -1.27
N LEU A 94 0.40 13.73 -2.09
CA LEU A 94 0.32 15.12 -1.66
C LEU A 94 -1.11 15.59 -1.38
N ARG A 95 -2.11 15.11 -2.14
CA ARG A 95 -3.54 15.33 -1.79
C ARG A 95 -3.90 14.70 -0.45
N SER A 96 -3.40 13.50 -0.16
CA SER A 96 -3.61 12.83 1.14
C SER A 96 -2.93 13.62 2.26
N ALA A 97 -1.71 14.10 2.06
CA ALA A 97 -0.99 14.94 3.02
C ALA A 97 -1.74 16.24 3.30
N SER A 98 -2.28 16.89 2.26
CA SER A 98 -3.10 18.10 2.38
C SER A 98 -4.36 17.85 3.21
N LYS A 99 -5.10 16.77 2.96
CA LYS A 99 -6.26 16.35 3.79
C LYS A 99 -5.86 16.09 5.24
N ALA A 100 -4.69 15.49 5.47
CA ALA A 100 -4.13 15.22 6.80
C ALA A 100 -3.51 16.46 7.48
N ARG A 101 -3.50 17.61 6.80
CA ARG A 101 -2.83 18.85 7.24
C ARG A 101 -1.34 18.67 7.55
N ILE A 102 -0.66 17.84 6.75
CA ILE A 102 0.79 17.63 6.80
C ILE A 102 1.42 18.42 5.66
N ALA A 103 2.28 19.37 5.99
CA ALA A 103 3.07 20.10 5.00
C ALA A 103 4.23 19.21 4.54
N SER A 104 4.49 19.14 3.23
CA SER A 104 5.68 18.42 2.77
C SER A 104 6.95 19.22 3.10
N PRO A 105 8.01 18.58 3.63
CA PRO A 105 9.30 19.25 3.83
C PRO A 105 10.00 19.59 2.50
N PHE A 106 9.54 19.03 1.38
CA PHE A 106 10.15 19.21 0.07
C PHE A 106 9.12 19.52 -1.03
N PRO A 107 9.51 20.25 -2.09
CA PRO A 107 8.69 20.35 -3.30
C PRO A 107 8.46 18.98 -3.95
N CYS A 108 7.37 18.82 -4.70
CA CYS A 108 7.04 17.58 -5.42
C CYS A 108 8.19 17.07 -6.31
N SER A 109 8.87 17.98 -7.01
CA SER A 109 10.04 17.65 -7.86
C SER A 109 11.20 17.05 -7.07
N THR A 110 11.40 17.49 -5.82
CA THR A 110 12.44 16.98 -4.93
C THR A 110 12.06 15.61 -4.38
N LEU A 111 10.80 15.41 -3.95
CA LEU A 111 10.30 14.09 -3.55
C LEU A 111 10.47 13.06 -4.68
N ARG A 112 10.08 13.44 -5.90
CA ARG A 112 10.26 12.61 -7.09
C ARG A 112 11.72 12.23 -7.31
N SER A 113 12.63 13.20 -7.22
CA SER A 113 14.07 12.97 -7.38
C SER A 113 14.63 12.03 -6.31
N ILE A 114 14.24 12.23 -5.04
CA ILE A 114 14.63 11.35 -3.92
C ILE A 114 14.18 9.91 -4.19
N LEU A 115 12.93 9.71 -4.62
CA LEU A 115 12.37 8.39 -4.89
C LEU A 115 13.09 7.67 -6.04
N ILE A 116 13.45 8.38 -7.11
CA ILE A 116 14.22 7.81 -8.23
C ILE A 116 15.65 7.43 -7.78
N GLN A 117 16.32 8.30 -7.03
CA GLN A 117 17.67 8.04 -6.51
C GLN A 117 17.68 6.88 -5.51
N LEU A 118 16.65 6.80 -4.65
CA LEU A 118 16.48 5.69 -3.72
C LEU A 118 16.29 4.36 -4.45
N ALA A 119 15.45 4.32 -5.50
CA ALA A 119 15.31 3.14 -6.34
C ALA A 119 16.65 2.74 -6.98
N ALA A 120 17.40 3.69 -7.55
CA ALA A 120 18.70 3.42 -8.15
C ALA A 120 19.71 2.85 -7.13
N ALA A 121 19.85 3.48 -5.96
CA ALA A 121 20.75 3.06 -4.89
C ALA A 121 20.43 1.66 -4.35
N SER A 122 19.15 1.28 -4.38
CA SER A 122 18.70 -0.05 -3.92
C SER A 122 19.12 -1.19 -4.85
N LYS A 123 19.43 -0.90 -6.13
CA LYS A 123 19.67 -1.87 -7.20
C LYS A 123 18.50 -2.85 -7.47
N CYS A 124 17.35 -2.64 -6.83
CA CYS A 124 16.15 -3.44 -6.98
C CYS A 124 15.48 -3.12 -8.32
N LYS A 125 15.38 -4.08 -9.22
CA LYS A 125 14.72 -3.90 -10.53
C LYS A 125 13.28 -4.40 -10.56
N LYS A 126 12.83 -5.08 -9.51
CA LYS A 126 11.49 -5.62 -9.35
C LYS A 126 11.08 -5.61 -7.88
N GLY A 127 10.03 -4.86 -7.54
CA GLY A 127 9.57 -4.71 -6.18
C GLY A 127 8.64 -3.51 -6.00
N THR A 128 8.60 -2.95 -4.80
CA THR A 128 7.87 -1.70 -4.53
C THR A 128 8.74 -0.61 -3.92
N LEU A 129 8.32 0.62 -4.17
CA LEU A 129 8.83 1.81 -3.52
C LEU A 129 7.70 2.41 -2.69
N ARG A 130 7.77 2.23 -1.37
CA ARG A 130 6.77 2.74 -0.42
C ARG A 130 7.30 3.96 0.30
N TYR A 131 6.48 4.97 0.51
CA TYR A 131 6.92 6.23 1.09
C TYR A 131 5.83 6.90 1.93
N TRP A 132 6.28 7.65 2.94
CA TRP A 132 5.46 8.21 4.01
C TRP A 132 5.77 9.69 4.21
N LEU A 133 4.73 10.46 4.52
CA LEU A 133 4.84 11.80 5.09
C LEU A 133 4.22 11.78 6.49
N SER A 134 5.00 12.19 7.47
CA SER A 134 4.58 12.35 8.87
C SER A 134 4.52 13.82 9.25
N ALA A 135 3.68 14.17 10.23
CA ALA A 135 3.79 15.44 10.93
C ALA A 135 5.18 15.70 11.54
N GLY A 136 5.95 14.63 11.81
CA GLY A 136 7.35 14.66 12.20
C GLY A 136 7.62 14.36 13.68
N PRO A 137 8.91 14.24 14.07
CA PRO A 137 9.35 14.13 15.47
C PRO A 137 9.03 15.42 16.25
N GLY A 138 8.99 15.34 17.57
CA GLY A 138 8.56 16.47 18.40
C GLY A 138 8.29 16.07 19.85
N ASN A 139 7.06 16.28 20.31
CA ASN A 139 6.64 15.91 21.66
C ASN A 139 5.49 14.91 21.62
N PHE A 140 5.15 14.32 22.76
CA PHE A 140 4.09 13.31 22.84
C PHE A 140 2.69 13.90 23.03
N LEU A 141 2.43 15.16 22.68
CA LEU A 141 1.09 15.74 22.79
C LEU A 141 0.22 15.30 21.60
N LEU A 142 -1.04 15.72 21.57
CA LEU A 142 -1.93 15.49 20.42
C LEU A 142 -1.68 16.51 19.31
N SER A 143 -1.36 17.75 19.68
CA SER A 143 -1.13 18.83 18.72
C SER A 143 0.24 18.67 18.04
N PRO A 144 0.32 18.71 16.70
CA PRO A 144 1.58 18.68 15.97
C PRO A 144 2.35 20.01 16.04
N ALA A 145 1.85 21.01 16.77
CA ALA A 145 2.53 22.31 16.89
C ALA A 145 3.92 22.21 17.55
N GLY A 146 4.20 21.11 18.27
CA GLY A 146 5.53 20.83 18.81
C GLY A 146 6.49 20.16 17.82
N CYS A 147 6.02 19.76 16.64
CA CYS A 147 6.85 19.19 15.59
C CYS A 147 7.53 20.33 14.81
N PRO A 148 8.87 20.46 14.82
CA PRO A 148 9.54 21.56 14.14
C PRO A 148 9.42 21.46 12.61
N THR A 149 9.45 20.25 12.07
CA THR A 149 9.33 19.97 10.64
C THR A 149 8.67 18.61 10.40
N SER A 150 7.83 18.52 9.38
CA SER A 150 7.32 17.24 8.88
C SER A 150 8.45 16.36 8.35
N ALA A 151 8.26 15.04 8.44
CA ALA A 151 9.27 14.06 8.04
C ALA A 151 8.80 13.28 6.80
N PHE A 152 9.75 13.01 5.90
CA PHE A 152 9.56 12.17 4.73
C PHE A 152 10.44 10.93 4.83
N TYR A 153 9.82 9.76 4.69
CA TYR A 153 10.50 8.47 4.70
C TYR A 153 10.15 7.70 3.44
N ALA A 154 11.07 6.89 2.93
CA ALA A 154 10.80 5.99 1.82
C ALA A 154 11.61 4.71 1.97
N VAL A 155 11.07 3.58 1.52
CA VAL A 155 11.71 2.27 1.58
C VAL A 155 11.49 1.57 0.25
N VAL A 156 12.56 1.01 -0.30
CA VAL A 156 12.46 0.03 -1.37
C VAL A 156 12.27 -1.34 -0.74
N ILE A 157 11.29 -2.08 -1.24
CA ILE A 157 10.98 -3.45 -0.85
C ILE A 157 11.27 -4.32 -2.07
N ASP A 158 12.29 -5.17 -1.96
CA ASP A 158 12.60 -6.23 -2.91
C ASP A 158 11.58 -7.35 -2.75
N GLU A 159 10.63 -7.40 -3.67
CA GLU A 159 9.55 -8.37 -3.66
C GLU A 159 9.31 -8.88 -5.07
N ASP A 160 9.20 -10.20 -5.18
CA ASP A 160 8.77 -10.82 -6.41
C ASP A 160 7.25 -10.87 -6.44
N PHE A 161 6.64 -10.18 -7.39
CA PHE A 161 5.22 -10.28 -7.67
C PHE A 161 5.00 -10.69 -9.13
N SER A 162 3.93 -11.45 -9.35
CA SER A 162 3.51 -11.93 -10.65
C SER A 162 1.99 -11.84 -10.75
N GLN A 163 1.46 -11.92 -11.97
CA GLN A 163 0.02 -12.11 -12.15
C GLN A 163 -0.43 -13.35 -11.37
N ARG A 164 -1.52 -13.21 -10.62
CA ARG A 164 -2.19 -14.32 -9.94
C ARG A 164 -3.25 -14.89 -10.87
N LYS A 165 -3.15 -16.20 -11.13
CA LYS A 165 -4.08 -16.95 -11.99
C LYS A 165 -5.05 -17.82 -11.19
N GLU A 166 -4.81 -17.95 -9.89
CA GLU A 166 -5.62 -18.73 -8.98
C GLU A 166 -6.65 -17.84 -8.31
N GLY A 167 -7.86 -18.36 -8.16
CA GLY A 167 -8.95 -17.67 -7.49
C GLY A 167 -8.85 -17.79 -5.98
N VAL A 168 -9.30 -16.74 -5.29
CA VAL A 168 -9.36 -16.71 -3.83
C VAL A 168 -10.79 -16.69 -3.30
N LYS A 169 -10.92 -17.09 -2.04
CA LYS A 169 -12.12 -16.95 -1.23
C LYS A 169 -12.06 -15.65 -0.43
N VAL A 170 -13.19 -14.97 -0.31
CA VAL A 170 -13.35 -13.76 0.50
C VAL A 170 -14.55 -13.86 1.45
N ILE A 171 -14.56 -13.00 2.46
CA ILE A 171 -15.70 -12.84 3.36
C ILE A 171 -16.18 -11.39 3.40
N THR A 172 -17.41 -11.17 3.86
CA THR A 172 -17.87 -9.86 4.28
C THR A 172 -17.26 -9.52 5.64
N SER A 173 -16.56 -8.38 5.73
CA SER A 173 -15.93 -7.92 6.97
C SER A 173 -16.98 -7.51 8.00
N THR A 174 -16.86 -7.96 9.26
CA THR A 174 -17.64 -7.40 10.38
C THR A 174 -16.91 -6.24 11.06
N ILE A 175 -15.60 -6.12 10.83
CA ILE A 175 -14.83 -4.95 11.26
C ILE A 175 -15.37 -3.70 10.54
N PRO A 176 -15.68 -2.60 11.24
CA PRO A 176 -16.15 -1.37 10.60
C PRO A 176 -15.11 -0.76 9.65
N MET A 177 -15.55 -0.29 8.49
CA MET A 177 -14.69 0.50 7.60
C MET A 177 -14.40 1.87 8.21
N LYS A 178 -13.36 2.53 7.70
CA LYS A 178 -13.06 3.92 8.10
C LYS A 178 -14.15 4.85 7.59
N SER A 179 -14.42 5.93 8.31
CA SER A 179 -15.31 6.98 7.78
C SER A 179 -14.76 7.54 6.46
N PRO A 180 -15.62 8.05 5.55
CA PRO A 180 -15.21 8.47 4.20
C PRO A 180 -14.02 9.43 4.15
N MET A 181 -13.90 10.34 5.14
CA MET A 181 -12.78 11.27 5.22
C MET A 181 -11.43 10.55 5.36
N PHE A 182 -11.37 9.51 6.21
CA PHE A 182 -10.17 8.71 6.40
C PHE A 182 -10.03 7.62 5.33
N ALA A 183 -11.11 7.07 4.79
CA ALA A 183 -11.06 6.04 3.74
C ALA A 183 -10.54 6.60 2.40
N THR A 184 -10.97 7.81 2.02
CA THR A 184 -10.54 8.48 0.77
C THR A 184 -9.14 9.12 0.86
N MET A 185 -8.41 8.88 1.96
CA MET A 185 -7.07 9.38 2.23
C MET A 185 -6.16 8.19 2.50
N LYS A 186 -5.06 8.05 1.76
CA LYS A 186 -4.11 6.95 2.00
C LYS A 186 -3.24 7.27 3.22
N ASN A 187 -3.75 6.94 4.40
CA ASN A 187 -3.17 7.28 5.70
C ASN A 187 -2.66 6.06 6.47
N VAL A 188 -1.89 6.25 7.54
CA VAL A 188 -1.28 5.14 8.29
C VAL A 188 -2.20 4.47 9.34
N ASN A 189 -3.43 4.94 9.54
CA ASN A 189 -4.37 4.37 10.51
C ASN A 189 -4.96 3.06 9.96
N TYR A 190 -4.16 2.00 9.92
CA TYR A 190 -4.47 0.73 9.26
C TYR A 190 -4.98 -0.36 10.21
N LEU A 191 -5.21 -0.06 11.49
CA LEU A 191 -5.73 -1.05 12.44
C LEU A 191 -7.04 -1.71 11.95
N PRO A 192 -8.04 -0.98 11.41
CA PRO A 192 -9.23 -1.64 10.83
C PRO A 192 -8.88 -2.59 9.68
N ASN A 193 -7.92 -2.22 8.83
CA ASN A 193 -7.46 -3.06 7.71
C ASN A 193 -6.73 -4.32 8.20
N VAL A 194 -5.94 -4.22 9.27
CA VAL A 194 -5.28 -5.38 9.87
C VAL A 194 -6.32 -6.32 10.47
N LEU A 195 -7.26 -5.79 11.25
CA LEU A 195 -8.31 -6.60 11.88
C LEU A 195 -9.20 -7.30 10.84
N SER A 196 -9.52 -6.64 9.73
CA SER A 196 -10.35 -7.23 8.67
C SER A 196 -9.61 -8.28 7.84
N VAL A 197 -8.27 -8.24 7.76
CA VAL A 197 -7.46 -9.35 7.22
C VAL A 197 -7.45 -10.52 8.19
N MET A 198 -7.17 -10.27 9.47
CA MET A 198 -7.15 -11.31 10.51
C MET A 198 -8.49 -12.05 10.58
N GLU A 199 -9.61 -11.32 10.50
CA GLU A 199 -10.96 -11.91 10.46
C GLU A 199 -11.15 -12.87 9.27
N ALA A 200 -10.59 -12.53 8.11
CA ALA A 200 -10.65 -13.39 6.93
C ALA A 200 -9.76 -14.63 7.09
N GLU A 201 -8.55 -14.46 7.62
CA GLU A 201 -7.61 -15.55 7.90
C GLU A 201 -8.21 -16.56 8.88
N ASP A 202 -8.87 -16.08 9.95
CA ASP A 202 -9.55 -16.92 10.95
C ASP A 202 -10.68 -17.77 10.33
N GLN A 203 -11.25 -17.33 9.21
CA GLN A 203 -12.29 -18.04 8.45
C GLN A 203 -11.75 -18.80 7.23
N GLY A 204 -10.42 -18.89 7.08
CA GLY A 204 -9.77 -19.55 5.95
C GLY A 204 -10.00 -18.87 4.60
N ALA A 205 -10.30 -17.58 4.61
CA ALA A 205 -10.40 -16.74 3.42
C ALA A 205 -9.11 -15.93 3.21
N PHE A 206 -8.90 -15.43 2.00
CA PHE A 206 -7.71 -14.65 1.65
C PHE A 206 -7.77 -13.23 2.21
N ALA A 207 -8.94 -12.60 2.11
CA ALA A 207 -9.20 -11.26 2.60
C ALA A 207 -10.72 -11.05 2.75
N SER A 208 -11.10 -9.89 3.25
CA SER A 208 -12.48 -9.48 3.43
C SER A 208 -12.89 -8.37 2.46
N ILE A 209 -14.17 -8.04 2.45
CA ILE A 209 -14.76 -6.92 1.70
C ILE A 209 -15.60 -6.12 2.67
N TRP A 210 -15.40 -4.81 2.69
CA TRP A 210 -16.25 -3.90 3.44
C TRP A 210 -17.50 -3.53 2.67
N ILE A 211 -18.57 -3.36 3.44
CA ILE A 211 -19.83 -2.77 3.04
C ILE A 211 -19.96 -1.43 3.76
N ASP A 212 -20.43 -0.42 3.06
CA ASP A 212 -20.67 0.88 3.67
C ASP A 212 -21.95 0.89 4.54
N GLU A 213 -22.18 1.98 5.26
CA GLU A 213 -23.34 2.14 6.14
C GLU A 213 -24.69 2.13 5.40
N GLU A 214 -24.69 2.28 4.08
CA GLU A 214 -25.87 2.25 3.22
C GLU A 214 -26.11 0.87 2.59
N GLY A 215 -25.26 -0.11 2.88
CA GLY A 215 -25.38 -1.48 2.35
C GLY A 215 -24.73 -1.69 0.98
N TYR A 216 -23.93 -0.74 0.50
CA TYR A 216 -23.22 -0.85 -0.77
C TYR A 216 -21.79 -1.37 -0.60
N ILE A 217 -21.30 -2.05 -1.63
CA ILE A 217 -19.91 -2.53 -1.67
C ILE A 217 -18.95 -1.35 -1.60
N ALA A 218 -17.97 -1.45 -0.69
CA ALA A 218 -16.88 -0.51 -0.57
C ALA A 218 -15.58 -1.06 -1.20
N GLU A 219 -14.62 -1.50 -0.39
CA GLU A 219 -13.32 -2.00 -0.84
C GLU A 219 -12.80 -3.13 0.07
N GLY A 220 -11.70 -3.78 -0.33
CA GLY A 220 -10.98 -4.71 0.55
C GLY A 220 -9.95 -3.99 1.44
N PRO A 221 -9.24 -4.73 2.32
CA PRO A 221 -8.31 -4.15 3.30
C PRO A 221 -7.17 -3.33 2.70
N ASN A 222 -6.78 -3.56 1.46
CA ASN A 222 -5.66 -2.86 0.82
C ASN A 222 -5.84 -2.71 -0.70
N VAL A 223 -7.04 -2.96 -1.20
CA VAL A 223 -7.36 -3.18 -2.62
C VAL A 223 -8.78 -2.70 -2.91
N ASN A 224 -9.03 -2.20 -4.12
CA ASN A 224 -10.39 -2.01 -4.60
C ASN A 224 -10.98 -3.35 -5.06
N VAL A 225 -12.28 -3.38 -5.32
CA VAL A 225 -12.98 -4.53 -5.90
C VAL A 225 -13.61 -4.15 -7.23
N ALA A 226 -13.72 -5.11 -8.14
CA ALA A 226 -14.38 -4.95 -9.43
C ALA A 226 -15.20 -6.19 -9.77
N PHE A 227 -16.25 -5.98 -10.57
CA PHE A 227 -17.26 -6.97 -10.89
C PHE A 227 -17.51 -6.99 -12.39
N ILE A 228 -17.74 -8.18 -12.93
CA ILE A 228 -18.27 -8.37 -14.28
C ILE A 228 -19.71 -8.84 -14.14
N SER A 229 -20.66 -8.07 -14.67
CA SER A 229 -22.07 -8.48 -14.68
C SER A 229 -22.32 -9.64 -15.66
N GLN A 230 -23.48 -10.28 -15.55
CA GLN A 230 -23.94 -11.30 -16.52
C GLN A 230 -24.01 -10.75 -17.96
N ASP A 231 -24.24 -9.43 -18.10
CA ASP A 231 -24.27 -8.72 -19.38
C ASP A 231 -22.89 -8.23 -19.84
N LYS A 232 -21.80 -8.73 -19.24
CA LYS A 232 -20.40 -8.38 -19.54
C LYS A 232 -20.10 -6.88 -19.35
N GLU A 233 -20.70 -6.26 -18.34
CA GLU A 233 -20.36 -4.90 -17.91
C GLU A 233 -19.31 -4.95 -16.79
N LEU A 234 -18.22 -4.19 -16.92
CA LEU A 234 -17.27 -3.99 -15.82
C LEU A 234 -17.78 -2.88 -14.89
N ILE A 235 -17.93 -3.20 -13.61
CA ILE A 235 -18.46 -2.30 -12.59
C ILE A 235 -17.47 -2.22 -11.42
N LEU A 236 -17.10 -1.00 -11.05
CA LEU A 236 -16.35 -0.72 -9.83
C LEU A 236 -17.20 0.13 -8.88
N PRO A 237 -17.07 -0.02 -7.55
CA PRO A 237 -17.68 0.90 -6.61
C PRO A 237 -17.24 2.36 -6.82
N ILE A 238 -18.09 3.31 -6.40
CA ILE A 238 -17.78 4.75 -6.48
C ILE A 238 -16.68 5.10 -5.47
N PHE A 239 -15.77 6.00 -5.85
CA PHE A 239 -14.59 6.35 -5.04
C PHE A 239 -14.83 7.51 -4.05
N ASP A 240 -16.06 7.75 -3.63
CA ASP A 240 -16.45 8.82 -2.70
C ASP A 240 -16.31 8.40 -1.23
N LYS A 241 -16.43 7.10 -0.94
CA LYS A 241 -16.28 6.50 0.40
C LYS A 241 -15.08 5.58 0.55
N ILE A 242 -14.34 5.33 -0.54
CA ILE A 242 -13.20 4.42 -0.58
C ILE A 242 -12.00 5.08 -1.23
N LEU A 243 -10.84 4.43 -1.16
CA LEU A 243 -9.65 4.98 -1.80
C LEU A 243 -9.81 4.96 -3.32
N SER A 244 -9.57 6.10 -3.98
CA SER A 244 -9.40 6.16 -5.44
C SER A 244 -8.09 5.48 -5.84
N GLY A 245 -8.11 4.15 -5.95
CA GLY A 245 -6.94 3.34 -6.27
C GLY A 245 -6.40 3.65 -7.67
N ARG A 246 -5.08 3.77 -7.79
CA ARG A 246 -4.45 4.08 -9.09
C ARG A 246 -4.63 2.94 -10.08
N THR A 247 -4.42 1.69 -9.65
CA THR A 247 -4.71 0.51 -10.48
C THR A 247 -6.17 0.45 -10.91
N ALA A 248 -7.12 0.75 -10.03
CA ALA A 248 -8.55 0.76 -10.36
C ALA A 248 -8.90 1.84 -11.41
N LEU A 249 -8.38 3.05 -11.24
CA LEU A 249 -8.54 4.12 -12.23
C LEU A 249 -7.88 3.77 -13.56
N ARG A 250 -6.71 3.13 -13.53
CA ARG A 250 -6.01 2.67 -14.73
C ARG A 250 -6.77 1.55 -15.44
N LEU A 251 -7.35 0.62 -14.68
CA LEU A 251 -8.22 -0.43 -15.19
C LEU A 251 -9.41 0.16 -15.96
N LEU A 252 -10.09 1.17 -15.39
CA LEU A 252 -11.19 1.88 -16.05
C LEU A 252 -10.75 2.56 -17.37
N GLN A 253 -9.49 3.04 -17.45
CA GLN A 253 -8.93 3.64 -18.67
C GLN A 253 -8.56 2.59 -19.74
N LEU A 254 -8.15 1.39 -19.33
CA LEU A 254 -7.71 0.32 -20.23
C LEU A 254 -8.86 -0.56 -20.72
N ALA A 255 -9.89 -0.77 -19.89
CA ALA A 255 -11.02 -1.64 -20.18
C ALA A 255 -11.80 -1.31 -21.48
N PRO A 256 -11.90 -0.06 -21.97
CA PRO A 256 -12.48 0.24 -23.28
C PRO A 256 -11.88 -0.57 -24.44
N LYS A 257 -10.61 -0.97 -24.37
CA LYS A 257 -9.99 -1.86 -25.37
C LYS A 257 -10.70 -3.21 -25.48
N LEU A 258 -11.22 -3.74 -24.37
CA LEU A 258 -12.01 -4.98 -24.38
C LEU A 258 -13.42 -4.76 -24.94
N ILE A 259 -13.95 -3.53 -24.88
CA ILE A 259 -15.22 -3.18 -25.53
C ILE A 259 -15.03 -3.17 -27.05
N GLU A 260 -13.96 -2.55 -27.54
CA GLU A 260 -13.60 -2.54 -28.97
C GLU A 260 -13.40 -3.96 -29.53
N GLN A 261 -12.90 -4.89 -28.70
CA GLN A 261 -12.75 -6.31 -29.04
C GLN A 261 -14.05 -7.12 -28.93
N GLY A 262 -15.17 -6.51 -28.51
CA GLY A 262 -16.45 -7.18 -28.29
C GLY A 262 -16.47 -8.14 -27.10
N ARG A 263 -15.47 -8.04 -26.20
CA ARG A 263 -15.36 -8.88 -24.99
C ARG A 263 -16.14 -8.29 -23.81
N LEU A 264 -16.10 -6.97 -23.65
CA LEU A 264 -16.93 -6.21 -22.70
C LEU A 264 -18.03 -5.43 -23.43
N LYS A 265 -19.14 -5.17 -22.75
CA LYS A 265 -20.25 -4.35 -23.25
C LYS A 265 -20.10 -2.88 -22.83
N SER A 266 -19.74 -2.65 -21.57
CA SER A 266 -19.59 -1.32 -20.99
C SER A 266 -18.66 -1.35 -19.76
N VAL A 267 -18.21 -0.17 -19.33
CA VAL A 267 -17.39 0.03 -18.14
C VAL A 267 -17.98 1.22 -17.38
N LYS A 268 -18.23 1.06 -16.07
CA LYS A 268 -18.80 2.12 -15.24
C LYS A 268 -18.35 2.02 -13.78
N THR A 269 -18.48 3.14 -13.06
CA THR A 269 -18.52 3.13 -11.60
C THR A 269 -19.97 3.18 -11.14
N GLY A 270 -20.32 2.48 -10.07
CA GLY A 270 -21.68 2.51 -9.54
C GLY A 270 -21.78 1.84 -8.17
N ASN A 271 -22.85 2.16 -7.46
CA ASN A 271 -23.20 1.48 -6.22
C ASN A 271 -23.71 0.08 -6.56
N LEU A 272 -23.24 -0.91 -5.81
CA LEU A 272 -23.66 -2.30 -5.89
C LEU A 272 -24.06 -2.74 -4.50
N THR A 273 -25.21 -3.37 -4.36
CA THR A 273 -25.59 -4.09 -3.14
C THR A 273 -24.82 -5.41 -3.06
N VAL A 274 -24.79 -6.02 -1.87
CA VAL A 274 -24.19 -7.36 -1.67
C VAL A 274 -24.84 -8.42 -2.56
N GLU A 275 -26.16 -8.34 -2.74
CA GLU A 275 -26.90 -9.29 -3.58
C GLU A 275 -26.51 -9.18 -5.05
N GLU A 276 -26.47 -7.96 -5.59
CA GLU A 276 -26.03 -7.72 -6.97
C GLU A 276 -24.58 -8.14 -7.20
N ALA A 277 -23.71 -7.85 -6.23
CA ALA A 277 -22.30 -8.16 -6.29
C ALA A 277 -22.03 -9.68 -6.25
N LYS A 278 -22.77 -10.43 -5.41
CA LYS A 278 -22.71 -11.90 -5.38
C LYS A 278 -23.33 -12.55 -6.61
N GLY A 279 -24.27 -11.86 -7.29
CA GLY A 279 -24.84 -12.28 -8.57
C GLY A 279 -23.97 -12.01 -9.80
N ALA A 280 -22.78 -11.41 -9.62
CA ALA A 280 -21.84 -11.14 -10.70
C ALA A 280 -21.36 -12.42 -11.40
N ALA A 281 -21.04 -12.32 -12.69
CA ALA A 281 -20.45 -13.41 -13.45
C ALA A 281 -18.99 -13.65 -13.04
N GLU A 282 -18.26 -12.58 -12.79
CA GLU A 282 -16.86 -12.63 -12.31
C GLU A 282 -16.59 -11.51 -11.31
N MET A 283 -15.62 -11.72 -10.43
CA MET A 283 -15.25 -10.77 -9.39
C MET A 283 -13.73 -10.79 -9.16
N MET A 284 -13.16 -9.65 -8.79
CA MET A 284 -11.73 -9.54 -8.54
C MET A 284 -11.39 -8.42 -7.56
N TYR A 285 -10.28 -8.58 -6.85
CA TYR A 285 -9.57 -7.45 -6.26
C TYR A 285 -8.71 -6.74 -7.31
N VAL A 286 -8.53 -5.43 -7.12
CA VAL A 286 -7.71 -4.56 -7.97
C VAL A 286 -6.76 -3.76 -7.07
N GLY A 287 -5.45 -4.00 -7.19
CA GLY A 287 -4.43 -3.41 -6.31
C GLY A 287 -3.11 -3.10 -7.00
N SER A 288 -2.16 -2.43 -6.33
CA SER A 288 -0.87 -2.10 -6.98
C SER A 288 0.08 -3.30 -7.04
N THR A 289 0.24 -4.03 -5.95
CA THR A 289 1.12 -5.22 -5.86
C THR A 289 0.47 -6.49 -6.38
N LEU A 290 -0.87 -6.53 -6.38
CA LEU A 290 -1.69 -7.57 -6.97
C LEU A 290 -2.65 -6.89 -7.95
N PRO A 291 -2.21 -6.61 -9.21
CA PRO A 291 -2.98 -5.86 -10.19
C PRO A 291 -4.41 -6.35 -10.33
N ILE A 292 -4.58 -7.67 -10.51
CA ILE A 292 -5.85 -8.38 -10.47
C ILE A 292 -5.65 -9.66 -9.66
N LEU A 293 -6.54 -9.89 -8.71
CA LEU A 293 -6.65 -11.16 -7.98
C LEU A 293 -8.09 -11.67 -8.11
N PRO A 294 -8.31 -12.77 -8.86
CA PRO A 294 -9.66 -13.30 -9.06
C PRO A 294 -10.30 -13.76 -7.75
N ILE A 295 -11.59 -13.45 -7.57
CA ILE A 295 -12.41 -13.89 -6.45
C ILE A 295 -13.43 -14.88 -6.99
N VAL A 296 -13.39 -16.11 -6.48
CA VAL A 296 -14.26 -17.21 -6.95
C VAL A 296 -15.31 -17.63 -5.93
N MET A 297 -15.18 -17.16 -4.69
CA MET A 297 -16.12 -17.47 -3.61
C MET A 297 -16.19 -16.31 -2.62
N TRP A 298 -17.41 -15.96 -2.22
CA TRP A 298 -17.70 -14.93 -1.21
C TRP A 298 -18.73 -15.44 -0.20
N ASP A 299 -18.36 -15.51 1.09
CA ASP A 299 -19.21 -16.00 2.18
C ASP A 299 -19.77 -17.42 1.90
N GLU A 300 -18.88 -18.34 1.52
CA GLU A 300 -19.20 -19.71 1.07
C GLU A 300 -20.08 -19.82 -0.19
N GLN A 301 -20.43 -18.70 -0.85
CA GLN A 301 -21.18 -18.71 -2.09
C GLN A 301 -20.24 -18.57 -3.29
N PRO A 302 -20.35 -19.42 -4.32
CA PRO A 302 -19.54 -19.26 -5.52
C PRO A 302 -19.91 -17.97 -6.26
N ILE A 303 -18.92 -17.27 -6.80
CA ILE A 303 -19.14 -16.21 -7.78
C ILE A 303 -19.20 -16.87 -9.16
N GLY A 304 -20.24 -16.58 -9.93
CA GLY A 304 -20.46 -17.24 -11.23
C GLY A 304 -20.51 -18.76 -11.10
N ASP A 305 -19.60 -19.46 -11.79
CA ASP A 305 -19.47 -20.92 -11.72
C ASP A 305 -18.43 -21.41 -10.69
N GLY A 306 -17.91 -20.50 -9.86
CA GLY A 306 -16.87 -20.79 -8.87
C GLY A 306 -15.46 -20.96 -9.45
N LYS A 307 -15.23 -20.56 -10.70
CA LYS A 307 -13.93 -20.61 -11.37
C LYS A 307 -13.45 -19.21 -11.75
N VAL A 308 -12.14 -19.11 -12.02
CA VAL A 308 -11.54 -17.88 -12.53
C VAL A 308 -12.07 -17.60 -13.93
N GLY A 309 -12.70 -16.44 -14.10
CA GLY A 309 -13.31 -16.06 -15.35
C GLY A 309 -12.34 -15.47 -16.37
N GLU A 310 -12.73 -15.56 -17.65
CA GLU A 310 -11.88 -15.15 -18.77
C GLU A 310 -11.72 -13.63 -18.90
N LEU A 311 -12.75 -12.85 -18.50
CA LEU A 311 -12.68 -11.39 -18.56
C LEU A 311 -11.77 -10.83 -17.45
N THR A 312 -11.79 -11.45 -16.28
CA THR A 312 -10.87 -11.18 -15.17
C THR A 312 -9.43 -11.36 -15.63
N MET A 313 -9.14 -12.47 -16.32
CA MET A 313 -7.78 -12.71 -16.84
C MET A 313 -7.41 -11.76 -17.97
N ALA A 314 -8.35 -11.40 -18.85
CA ALA A 314 -8.12 -10.39 -19.89
C ALA A 314 -7.77 -9.01 -19.30
N LEU A 315 -8.45 -8.62 -18.22
CA LEU A 315 -8.18 -7.39 -17.49
C LEU A 315 -6.82 -7.45 -16.77
N SER A 316 -6.48 -8.63 -16.23
CA SER A 316 -5.17 -8.90 -15.63
C SER A 316 -4.04 -8.72 -16.65
N ASP A 317 -4.21 -9.28 -17.85
CA ASP A 317 -3.23 -9.17 -18.94
C ASP A 317 -3.10 -7.72 -19.41
N LEU A 318 -4.21 -6.99 -19.56
CA LEU A 318 -4.17 -5.57 -19.94
C LEU A 318 -3.39 -4.70 -18.96
N LEU A 319 -3.59 -4.88 -17.65
CA LEU A 319 -2.85 -4.14 -16.64
C LEU A 319 -1.37 -4.55 -16.62
N TRP A 320 -1.09 -5.85 -16.73
CA TRP A 320 0.28 -6.35 -16.74
C TRP A 320 1.07 -5.83 -17.94
N ASP A 321 0.48 -5.90 -19.14
CA ASP A 321 1.08 -5.37 -20.37
C ASP A 321 1.30 -3.86 -20.27
N ASP A 322 0.41 -3.12 -19.61
CA ASP A 322 0.59 -1.68 -19.39
C ASP A 322 1.74 -1.39 -18.41
N MET A 323 1.94 -2.21 -17.39
CA MET A 323 3.08 -2.08 -16.48
C MET A 323 4.43 -2.42 -17.15
N VAL A 324 4.44 -3.44 -18.01
CA VAL A 324 5.65 -3.96 -18.69
C VAL A 324 6.00 -3.17 -19.95
N ALA A 325 5.01 -2.69 -20.70
CA ALA A 325 5.18 -2.12 -22.04
C ALA A 325 4.32 -0.87 -22.28
N GLY A 326 3.71 -0.30 -21.24
CA GLY A 326 2.96 0.94 -21.33
C GLY A 326 3.83 2.14 -21.75
N PRO A 327 3.19 3.29 -22.04
CA PRO A 327 3.86 4.47 -22.56
C PRO A 327 4.93 5.00 -21.56
N ALA A 328 5.98 5.61 -22.10
CA ALA A 328 7.09 6.18 -21.32
C ALA A 328 6.62 7.26 -20.32
N THR A 329 5.46 7.89 -20.54
CA THR A 329 4.86 8.83 -19.60
C THR A 329 4.40 8.19 -18.30
N LEU A 330 4.18 6.87 -18.28
CA LEU A 330 3.78 6.10 -17.10
C LEU A 330 4.92 5.29 -16.50
N ARG A 331 6.02 5.10 -17.26
CA ARG A 331 7.15 4.27 -16.87
C ARG A 331 8.41 5.12 -16.81
N ILE A 332 8.78 5.54 -15.61
CA ILE A 332 9.98 6.36 -15.41
C ILE A 332 11.19 5.42 -15.30
N PRO A 333 12.17 5.51 -16.21
CA PRO A 333 13.39 4.71 -16.12
C PRO A 333 14.19 5.12 -14.89
N VAL A 334 14.66 4.14 -14.13
CA VAL A 334 15.54 4.37 -13.00
C VAL A 334 17.00 4.27 -13.47
N PRO A 335 17.86 5.25 -13.16
CA PRO A 335 19.25 5.28 -13.62
C PRO A 335 20.13 4.37 -12.74
N TYR A 336 19.98 3.06 -12.87
CA TYR A 336 20.89 2.13 -12.20
C TYR A 336 22.30 2.29 -12.78
N GLU A 337 23.29 2.46 -11.91
CA GLU A 337 24.69 2.31 -12.28
C GLU A 337 24.96 0.82 -12.63
N GLU A 338 25.78 0.59 -13.67
CA GLU A 338 26.25 -0.74 -14.07
C GLU A 338 27.12 -1.40 -12.99
#